data_AF-A0AA35T0B5-F1
#
_entry.id   AF-A0AA35T0B5-F1
#
_cell.length_a   1.000
_cell.length_b   1.000
_cell.length_c   1.000
_cell.angle_alpha   90.00
_cell.angle_beta   90.00
_cell.angle_gamma   90.00
#
_symmetry.space_group_name_H-M   'P 1'
#
loop_
_entity.id
_entity.type
_entity.pdbx_description
1 polymer ?
#
loop_
_entity_poly.entity_id
_entity_poly.type
_entity_poly.pdbx_seq_one_letter_code
_entity_poly.pdbx_strand_id
1 'polypeptide(L)'
;MMATNRCPEVLEVLGSSSEDAPSTETPGVSSLNATALRERRQRKKLRLKKLEKRLEILDRQIKKCAEAELSLDEMNSGYSTYIKEDLLKRKFIKTWQELCELQHVSDSIVIEDREGYEGTPYPEVNRRVQRLLRLDEFPDYLDIVQLLERCNSKHSLRIGTEEKGQLARKVFKDVGKIMKRSRHRDFVHHFGSHLTDTFSTASDPAEQDEALLKTLQESLREGEKKMQAVVEEFAVRQEKLQETSGQQSLEGDSCSANEEEDEEDEEEGKEGDGRFV
;
A
#
# COMPACT_ATOMS: atom_id res chain seq x y z
N MET A 1 19.73 19.86 12.84
CA MET A 1 19.64 20.53 11.53
C MET A 1 18.63 19.76 10.70
N MET A 2 17.34 20.10 10.83
CA MET A 2 16.27 19.41 10.11
C MET A 2 15.98 20.20 8.84
N ALA A 3 16.31 19.60 7.69
CA ALA A 3 15.94 20.13 6.41
C ALA A 3 14.41 20.12 6.31
N THR A 4 13.82 21.31 6.25
CA THR A 4 12.40 21.50 5.94
C THR A 4 12.20 21.16 4.47
N ASN A 5 11.94 19.87 4.19
CA ASN A 5 11.52 19.45 2.86
C ASN A 5 10.05 19.79 2.68
N ARG A 6 9.85 21.01 2.22
CA ARG A 6 8.62 21.54 1.63
C ARG A 6 8.10 20.53 0.59
N CYS A 7 6.87 20.03 0.78
CA CYS A 7 6.18 19.30 -0.28
C CYS A 7 6.17 20.18 -1.55
N PRO A 8 6.66 19.69 -2.70
CA PRO A 8 6.54 20.44 -3.93
C PRO A 8 5.07 20.50 -4.32
N GLU A 9 4.58 21.72 -4.51
CA GLU A 9 3.32 22.03 -5.15
C GLU A 9 3.24 21.24 -6.48
N VAL A 10 2.24 20.37 -6.62
CA VAL A 10 2.07 19.35 -7.67
C VAL A 10 1.98 19.96 -9.09
N LEU A 11 2.08 21.28 -9.23
CA LEU A 11 1.92 22.03 -10.47
C LEU A 11 3.20 22.65 -11.06
N GLU A 12 4.36 22.61 -10.39
CA GLU A 12 5.56 23.36 -10.85
C GLU A 12 6.66 22.56 -11.56
N VAL A 13 6.49 21.26 -11.86
CA VAL A 13 7.58 20.47 -12.49
C VAL A 13 7.60 20.56 -14.03
N LEU A 14 6.70 21.32 -14.67
CA LEU A 14 6.68 21.45 -16.14
C LEU A 14 7.38 22.72 -16.62
N GLY A 15 8.69 22.81 -16.38
CA GLY A 15 9.55 23.88 -16.85
C GLY A 15 10.89 23.41 -17.41
N SER A 16 11.12 23.71 -18.69
CA SER A 16 12.38 23.70 -19.45
C SER A 16 12.71 22.45 -20.31
N SER A 17 12.55 22.64 -21.62
CA SER A 17 13.47 22.12 -22.65
C SER A 17 13.38 23.05 -23.85
N SER A 18 14.38 23.93 -23.97
CA SER A 18 14.57 24.91 -25.04
C SER A 18 15.41 24.32 -26.18
N GLU A 19 15.06 24.71 -27.41
CA GLU A 19 15.93 24.95 -28.59
C GLU A 19 16.70 23.77 -29.22
N ASP A 20 17.08 23.75 -30.49
CA ASP A 20 16.57 24.19 -31.81
C ASP A 20 17.62 23.62 -32.79
N ALA A 21 17.25 23.09 -33.98
CA ALA A 21 18.13 23.03 -35.17
C ALA A 21 17.42 22.44 -36.41
N PRO A 22 17.82 22.84 -37.64
CA PRO A 22 16.91 23.06 -38.76
C PRO A 22 17.00 22.02 -39.87
N SER A 23 15.96 21.90 -40.70
CA SER A 23 16.09 21.31 -42.05
C SER A 23 14.95 21.73 -43.00
N THR A 24 15.35 22.58 -43.95
CA THR A 24 15.17 22.48 -45.41
C THR A 24 13.74 22.33 -45.98
N GLU A 25 13.35 23.38 -46.71
CA GLU A 25 12.06 23.57 -47.36
C GLU A 25 11.85 22.67 -48.58
N THR A 26 10.68 22.03 -48.66
CA THR A 26 10.04 21.60 -49.92
C THR A 26 8.54 21.99 -49.87
N PRO A 27 8.02 22.76 -50.84
CA PRO A 27 6.70 23.36 -50.75
C PRO A 27 5.66 22.51 -51.50
N GLY A 28 4.73 21.87 -50.78
CA GLY A 28 3.51 21.34 -51.43
C GLY A 28 2.78 20.24 -50.66
N VAL A 29 3.48 19.34 -49.98
CA VAL A 29 2.88 18.17 -49.27
C VAL A 29 2.97 18.30 -47.74
N SER A 30 3.71 19.31 -47.27
CA SER A 30 4.03 19.59 -45.86
C SER A 30 2.92 20.33 -45.10
N SER A 31 2.07 21.10 -45.78
CA SER A 31 1.09 21.99 -45.14
C SER A 31 -0.09 21.26 -44.48
N LEU A 32 -0.68 20.26 -45.15
CA LEU A 32 -1.82 19.48 -44.61
C LEU A 32 -1.43 18.58 -43.43
N ASN A 33 -0.19 18.06 -43.45
CA ASN A 33 0.34 17.27 -42.33
C ASN A 33 0.68 18.16 -41.12
N ALA A 34 1.14 19.39 -41.35
CA ALA A 34 1.42 20.34 -40.28
C ALA A 34 0.15 20.86 -39.58
N THR A 35 -0.94 21.09 -40.32
CA THR A 35 -2.24 21.51 -39.75
C THR A 35 -2.87 20.39 -38.93
N ALA A 36 -2.90 19.15 -39.46
CA ALA A 36 -3.41 17.99 -38.73
C ALA A 36 -2.61 17.68 -37.45
N LEU A 37 -1.28 17.83 -37.49
CA LEU A 37 -0.43 17.67 -36.30
C LEU A 37 -0.70 18.76 -35.26
N ARG A 38 -0.92 20.01 -35.69
CA ARG A 38 -1.28 21.13 -34.81
C ARG A 38 -2.63 20.92 -34.15
N GLU A 39 -3.64 20.46 -34.90
CA GLU A 39 -4.94 20.12 -34.35
C GLU A 39 -4.87 18.96 -33.35
N ARG A 40 -4.11 17.91 -33.65
CA ARG A 40 -3.89 16.79 -32.72
C ARG A 40 -3.24 17.26 -31.42
N ARG A 41 -2.23 18.13 -31.51
CA ARG A 41 -1.59 18.76 -30.34
C ARG A 41 -2.56 19.61 -29.55
N GLN A 42 -3.41 20.41 -30.20
CA GLN A 42 -4.43 21.22 -29.54
C GLN A 42 -5.48 20.36 -28.83
N ARG A 43 -5.98 19.31 -29.49
CA ARG A 43 -6.92 18.34 -28.88
C ARG A 43 -6.32 17.66 -27.65
N LYS A 44 -5.04 17.26 -27.71
CA LYS A 44 -4.30 16.71 -26.56
C LYS A 44 -4.23 17.72 -25.41
N LYS A 45 -3.84 18.97 -25.70
CA LYS A 45 -3.76 20.05 -24.69
C LYS A 45 -5.12 20.33 -24.04
N LEU A 46 -6.22 20.33 -24.80
CA LEU A 46 -7.56 20.53 -24.27
C LEU A 46 -8.00 19.36 -23.37
N ARG A 47 -7.65 18.11 -23.75
CA ARG A 47 -7.93 16.93 -22.93
C ARG A 47 -7.16 16.97 -21.60
N LEU A 48 -5.88 17.34 -21.63
CA LEU A 48 -5.07 17.53 -20.41
C LEU A 48 -5.71 18.54 -19.45
N LYS A 49 -6.06 19.74 -19.95
CA LYS A 49 -6.74 20.77 -19.14
C LYS A 49 -8.06 20.28 -18.52
N LYS A 50 -8.82 19.44 -19.23
CA LYS A 50 -10.06 18.87 -18.70
C LYS A 50 -9.79 17.87 -17.56
N LEU A 51 -8.77 17.04 -17.70
CA LEU A 51 -8.36 16.08 -16.67
C LEU A 51 -7.81 16.79 -15.43
N GLU A 52 -6.95 17.79 -15.61
CA GLU A 52 -6.42 18.63 -14.52
C GLU A 52 -7.56 19.30 -13.73
N LYS A 53 -8.50 19.93 -14.43
CA LYS A 53 -9.66 20.55 -13.78
C LYS A 53 -10.53 19.53 -13.03
N ARG A 54 -10.66 18.31 -13.57
CA ARG A 54 -11.40 17.23 -12.91
C ARG A 54 -10.71 16.78 -11.63
N LEU A 55 -9.39 16.64 -11.65
CA LEU A 55 -8.59 16.31 -10.46
C LEU A 55 -8.75 17.39 -9.38
N GLU A 56 -8.69 18.66 -9.76
CA GLU A 56 -8.88 19.78 -8.82
C GLU A 56 -10.27 19.78 -8.15
N ILE A 57 -11.32 19.43 -8.91
CA ILE A 57 -12.69 19.29 -8.36
C ILE A 57 -12.77 18.09 -7.40
N LEU A 58 -12.17 16.96 -7.77
CA LEU A 58 -12.15 15.76 -6.93
C LEU A 58 -11.37 16.00 -5.64
N ASP A 59 -10.21 16.66 -5.70
CA ASP A 59 -9.39 17.04 -4.54
C ASP A 59 -10.20 17.91 -3.56
N ARG A 60 -10.88 18.94 -4.06
CA ARG A 60 -11.75 19.79 -3.23
C ARG A 60 -12.89 19.01 -2.56
N GLN A 61 -13.48 18.04 -3.26
CA GLN A 61 -14.53 17.20 -2.69
C GLN A 61 -13.98 16.25 -1.63
N ILE A 62 -12.80 15.67 -1.85
CA ILE A 62 -12.13 14.80 -0.88
C ILE A 62 -11.82 15.59 0.39
N LYS A 63 -11.24 16.80 0.27
CA LYS A 63 -10.96 17.66 1.43
C LYS A 63 -12.21 18.00 2.23
N LYS A 64 -13.30 18.35 1.52
CA LYS A 64 -14.59 18.62 2.17
C LYS A 64 -15.15 17.39 2.90
N CYS A 65 -14.98 16.19 2.34
CA CYS A 65 -15.39 14.96 3.01
C CYS A 65 -14.51 14.67 4.24
N ALA A 66 -13.20 14.87 4.15
CA ALA A 66 -12.26 14.64 5.24
C ALA A 66 -12.47 15.60 6.43
N GLU A 67 -12.96 16.82 6.18
CA GLU A 67 -13.30 17.81 7.22
C GLU A 67 -14.67 17.58 7.86
N ALA A 68 -15.51 16.72 7.30
CA ALA A 68 -16.85 16.47 7.83
C ALA A 68 -16.79 15.54 9.04
N GLU A 69 -17.37 15.98 10.15
CA GLU A 69 -17.55 15.16 11.34
C GLU A 69 -18.61 14.07 11.10
N LEU A 70 -18.37 12.85 11.59
CA LEU A 70 -19.29 11.72 11.46
C LEU A 70 -20.00 11.46 12.79
N SER A 71 -21.33 11.40 12.75
CA SER A 71 -22.14 10.92 13.86
C SER A 71 -22.14 9.40 13.97
N LEU A 72 -22.53 8.85 15.12
CA LEU A 72 -22.64 7.40 15.33
C LEU A 72 -23.63 6.76 14.33
N ASP A 73 -24.75 7.42 14.04
CA ASP A 73 -25.76 6.94 13.10
C ASP A 73 -25.21 6.91 11.67
N GLU A 74 -24.44 7.93 11.28
CA GLU A 74 -23.80 7.99 9.97
C GLU A 74 -22.71 6.94 9.80
N MET A 75 -21.96 6.59 10.85
CA MET A 75 -20.96 5.52 10.78
C MET A 75 -21.58 4.16 10.45
N ASN A 76 -22.82 3.92 10.86
CA ASN A 76 -23.56 2.70 10.56
C ASN A 76 -24.21 2.70 9.17
N SER A 77 -24.13 3.80 8.42
CA SER A 77 -24.71 3.93 7.09
C SER A 77 -23.73 3.49 5.99
N GLY A 78 -24.22 2.72 5.01
CA GLY A 78 -23.47 2.38 3.80
C GLY A 78 -23.13 3.56 2.90
N TYR A 79 -23.65 4.76 3.19
CA TYR A 79 -23.40 5.99 2.44
C TYR A 79 -22.74 7.09 3.29
N SER A 80 -22.01 6.70 4.35
CA SER A 80 -21.28 7.62 5.22
C SER A 80 -20.28 8.49 4.46
N THR A 81 -19.92 9.63 5.03
CA THR A 81 -18.97 10.57 4.40
C THR A 81 -17.59 9.94 4.20
N TYR A 82 -17.18 9.03 5.09
CA TYR A 82 -15.95 8.25 4.97
C TYR A 82 -15.95 7.33 3.74
N ILE A 83 -17.05 6.60 3.50
CA ILE A 83 -17.16 5.73 2.31
C ILE A 83 -17.19 6.57 1.03
N LYS A 84 -17.87 7.72 1.06
CA LYS A 84 -17.86 8.68 -0.07
C LYS A 84 -16.45 9.18 -0.37
N GLU A 85 -15.65 9.48 0.65
CA GLU A 85 -14.26 9.90 0.51
C GLU A 85 -13.42 8.83 -0.23
N ASP A 86 -13.51 7.56 0.17
CA ASP A 86 -12.82 6.44 -0.51
C ASP A 86 -13.24 6.34 -1.99
N LEU A 87 -14.54 6.43 -2.28
CA LEU A 87 -15.03 6.40 -3.67
C LEU A 87 -14.50 7.57 -4.50
N LEU A 88 -14.36 8.76 -3.92
CA LEU A 88 -13.77 9.91 -4.57
C LEU A 88 -12.26 9.73 -4.79
N LYS A 89 -11.51 9.22 -3.81
CA LYS A 89 -10.08 8.88 -3.96
C LYS A 89 -9.84 7.87 -5.08
N ARG A 90 -10.66 6.82 -5.18
CA ARG A 90 -10.57 5.86 -6.30
C ARG A 90 -10.82 6.51 -7.66
N LYS A 91 -11.78 7.45 -7.75
CA LYS A 91 -12.02 8.23 -8.97
C LYS A 91 -10.86 9.17 -9.30
N PHE A 92 -10.25 9.76 -8.28
CA PHE A 92 -9.08 10.62 -8.42
C PHE A 92 -7.91 9.84 -9.02
N ILE A 93 -7.56 8.68 -8.44
CA ILE A 93 -6.48 7.80 -8.92
C ILE A 93 -6.72 7.37 -10.38
N LYS A 94 -7.95 6.97 -10.73
CA LYS A 94 -8.28 6.60 -12.13
C LYS A 94 -8.08 7.77 -13.10
N THR A 95 -8.45 8.99 -12.69
CA THR A 95 -8.27 10.19 -13.53
C THR A 95 -6.79 10.57 -13.65
N TRP A 96 -6.01 10.36 -12.58
CA TRP A 96 -4.57 10.55 -12.57
C TRP A 96 -3.85 9.59 -13.52
N GLN A 97 -4.20 8.30 -13.48
CA GLN A 97 -3.67 7.29 -14.41
C GLN A 97 -3.93 7.67 -15.87
N GLU A 98 -5.16 8.11 -16.20
CA GLU A 98 -5.49 8.59 -17.55
C GLU A 98 -4.63 9.79 -17.98
N LEU A 99 -4.30 10.69 -17.04
CA LEU A 99 -3.43 11.84 -17.29
C LEU A 99 -1.98 11.39 -17.56
N CYS A 100 -1.44 10.51 -16.72
CA CYS A 100 -0.09 9.94 -16.87
C CYS A 100 0.07 9.20 -18.20
N GLU A 101 -0.90 8.36 -18.59
CA GLU A 101 -0.93 7.69 -19.89
C GLU A 101 -0.89 8.68 -21.05
N LEU A 102 -1.66 9.78 -20.94
CA LEU A 102 -1.70 10.80 -21.98
C LEU A 102 -0.38 11.58 -22.08
N GLN A 103 0.35 11.76 -20.98
CA GLN A 103 1.65 12.42 -20.94
C GLN A 103 2.84 11.48 -21.22
N HIS A 104 2.63 10.16 -21.21
CA HIS A 104 3.68 9.14 -21.26
C HIS A 104 4.67 9.23 -20.08
N VAL A 105 4.14 9.52 -18.90
CA VAL A 105 4.88 9.56 -17.63
C VAL A 105 4.44 8.38 -16.77
N SER A 106 5.32 7.85 -15.92
CA SER A 106 4.93 6.85 -14.92
C SER A 106 3.86 7.44 -13.99
N ASP A 107 2.92 6.61 -13.59
CA ASP A 107 1.90 6.91 -12.59
C ASP A 107 2.42 6.83 -11.14
N SER A 108 3.59 6.21 -10.95
CA SER A 108 4.18 5.97 -9.63
C SER A 108 4.89 7.19 -9.06
N ILE A 109 4.58 7.50 -7.79
CA ILE A 109 5.33 8.45 -6.98
C ILE A 109 6.48 7.68 -6.34
N VAL A 110 7.68 7.76 -6.93
CA VAL A 110 8.87 7.13 -6.34
C VAL A 110 9.52 8.14 -5.39
N ILE A 111 9.28 8.00 -4.09
CA ILE A 111 9.82 8.94 -3.10
C ILE A 111 11.29 8.65 -2.77
N GLU A 112 11.77 7.41 -2.95
CA GLU A 112 13.11 7.06 -2.44
C GLU A 112 13.95 6.08 -3.26
N ASP A 113 15.27 6.31 -3.20
CA ASP A 113 16.32 5.37 -3.56
C ASP A 113 16.27 4.16 -2.63
N ARG A 114 15.87 3.01 -3.18
CA ARG A 114 15.88 1.74 -2.46
C ARG A 114 17.31 1.40 -2.04
N GLU A 115 17.53 1.23 -0.74
CA GLU A 115 18.83 0.89 -0.15
C GLU A 115 19.44 -0.36 -0.81
N GLY A 116 20.72 -0.27 -1.19
CA GLY A 116 21.49 -1.41 -1.66
C GLY A 116 21.70 -2.45 -0.55
N TYR A 117 21.83 -3.73 -0.91
CA TYR A 117 22.08 -4.80 0.05
C TYR A 117 23.49 -5.37 -0.10
N GLU A 118 24.30 -5.22 0.95
CA GLU A 118 25.68 -5.72 1.03
C GLU A 118 25.92 -6.55 2.30
N GLY A 119 24.92 -7.34 2.71
CA GLY A 119 24.97 -8.09 3.98
C GLY A 119 25.80 -9.39 3.95
N THR A 120 26.19 -9.87 2.77
CA THR A 120 26.97 -11.11 2.60
C THR A 120 28.27 -10.88 1.85
N PRO A 121 29.31 -11.71 2.07
CA PRO A 121 30.55 -11.63 1.30
C PRO A 121 30.42 -12.09 -0.16
N TYR A 122 29.25 -12.61 -0.56
CA TYR A 122 28.98 -13.17 -1.89
C TYR A 122 28.17 -12.17 -2.73
N PRO A 123 28.78 -11.50 -3.73
CA PRO A 123 28.09 -10.50 -4.56
C PRO A 123 26.90 -11.07 -5.35
N GLU A 124 26.93 -12.36 -5.68
CA GLU A 124 25.85 -13.07 -6.39
C GLU A 124 24.59 -13.14 -5.52
N VAL A 125 24.77 -13.44 -4.23
CA VAL A 125 23.71 -13.49 -3.24
C VAL A 125 23.17 -12.08 -3.02
N ASN A 126 24.05 -11.10 -2.83
CA ASN A 126 23.66 -9.70 -2.63
C ASN A 126 22.78 -9.17 -3.77
N ARG A 127 23.16 -9.43 -5.04
CA ARG A 127 22.36 -9.07 -6.23
C ARG A 127 21.00 -9.78 -6.29
N ARG A 128 20.90 -11.00 -5.76
CA ARG A 128 19.63 -11.73 -5.72
C ARG A 128 18.72 -11.23 -4.61
N VAL A 129 19.28 -10.92 -3.45
CA VAL A 129 18.58 -10.31 -2.31
C VAL A 129 18.12 -8.89 -2.66
N GLN A 130 18.93 -8.09 -3.35
CA GLN A 130 18.51 -6.77 -3.80
C GLN A 130 17.29 -6.82 -4.74
N ARG A 131 17.20 -7.86 -5.59
CA ARG A 131 15.99 -8.08 -6.40
C ARG A 131 14.79 -8.52 -5.56
N LEU A 132 15.01 -9.25 -4.48
CA LEU A 132 13.95 -9.62 -3.54
C LEU A 132 13.39 -8.39 -2.81
N LEU A 133 14.25 -7.49 -2.37
CA LEU A 133 13.87 -6.19 -1.78
C LEU A 133 13.11 -5.27 -2.75
N ARG A 134 13.12 -5.58 -4.05
CA ARG A 134 12.32 -4.86 -5.04
C ARG A 134 10.87 -5.32 -5.11
N LEU A 135 10.57 -6.50 -4.58
CA LEU A 135 9.22 -7.03 -4.51
C LEU A 135 8.48 -6.43 -3.32
N ASP A 136 7.16 -6.30 -3.47
CA ASP A 136 6.30 -5.78 -2.39
C ASP A 136 5.97 -6.88 -1.36
N GLU A 137 6.10 -8.15 -1.73
CA GLU A 137 5.83 -9.30 -0.88
C GLU A 137 6.95 -9.54 0.13
N PHE A 138 6.58 -9.77 1.40
CA PHE A 138 7.57 -10.06 2.45
C PHE A 138 8.00 -11.53 2.35
N PRO A 139 9.30 -11.83 2.18
CA PRO A 139 9.75 -13.20 2.04
C PRO A 139 9.70 -13.95 3.36
N ASP A 140 9.40 -15.24 3.29
CA ASP A 140 9.55 -16.15 4.42
C ASP A 140 10.99 -16.62 4.56
N TYR A 141 11.29 -17.24 5.72
CA TYR A 141 12.60 -17.82 5.94
C TYR A 141 12.96 -18.88 4.89
N LEU A 142 11.96 -19.67 4.46
CA LEU A 142 12.15 -20.71 3.44
C LEU A 142 12.54 -20.12 2.09
N ASP A 143 11.97 -18.97 1.71
CA ASP A 143 12.32 -18.28 0.46
C ASP A 143 13.78 -17.87 0.44
N ILE A 144 14.31 -17.39 1.57
CA ILE A 144 15.72 -17.02 1.72
C ILE A 144 16.62 -18.25 1.64
N VAL A 145 16.23 -19.36 2.27
CA VAL A 145 16.98 -20.63 2.18
C VAL A 145 17.04 -21.12 0.74
N GLN A 146 15.92 -21.17 0.04
CA GLN A 146 15.85 -21.60 -1.37
C GLN A 146 16.63 -20.65 -2.28
N LEU A 147 16.58 -19.35 -2.02
CA LEU A 147 17.34 -18.34 -2.76
C LEU A 147 18.85 -18.62 -2.64
N LEU A 148 19.33 -18.88 -1.42
CA LEU A 148 20.72 -19.21 -1.16
C LEU A 148 21.14 -20.53 -1.79
N GLU A 149 20.30 -21.57 -1.73
CA GLU A 149 20.56 -22.85 -2.39
C GLU A 149 20.71 -22.70 -3.90
N ARG A 150 19.78 -21.97 -4.54
CA ARG A 150 19.85 -21.69 -5.98
C ARG A 150 21.11 -20.91 -6.34
N CYS A 151 21.51 -19.94 -5.51
CA CYS A 151 22.74 -19.18 -5.74
C CYS A 151 24.00 -20.05 -5.55
N ASN A 152 24.03 -20.88 -4.51
CA ASN A 152 25.15 -21.78 -4.21
C ASN A 152 25.37 -22.80 -5.33
N SER A 153 24.30 -23.43 -5.83
CA SER A 153 24.38 -24.39 -6.94
C SER A 153 24.75 -23.72 -8.26
N LYS A 154 24.18 -22.53 -8.54
CA LYS A 154 24.44 -21.82 -9.80
C LYS A 154 25.87 -21.28 -9.91
N HIS A 155 26.41 -20.76 -8.82
CA HIS A 155 27.72 -20.11 -8.80
C HIS A 155 28.81 -20.94 -8.12
N SER A 156 28.50 -22.19 -7.72
CA SER A 156 29.44 -23.10 -7.06
C SER A 156 30.19 -22.46 -5.89
N LEU A 157 29.44 -21.77 -5.01
CA LEU A 157 29.99 -20.98 -3.89
C LEU A 157 30.56 -21.86 -2.77
N ARG A 158 30.34 -23.19 -2.83
CA ARG A 158 30.84 -24.20 -1.88
C ARG A 158 30.45 -23.93 -0.42
N ILE A 159 29.32 -23.28 -0.22
CA ILE A 159 28.80 -22.99 1.13
C ILE A 159 28.26 -24.30 1.73
N GLY A 160 28.79 -24.69 2.89
CA GLY A 160 28.36 -25.90 3.61
C GLY A 160 26.93 -25.76 4.17
N THR A 161 26.27 -26.88 4.47
CA THR A 161 24.86 -26.89 4.93
C THR A 161 24.65 -26.10 6.22
N GLU A 162 25.55 -26.21 7.17
CA GLU A 162 25.47 -25.48 8.46
C GLU A 162 25.69 -23.98 8.28
N GLU A 163 26.76 -23.61 7.57
CA GLU A 163 27.08 -22.21 7.24
C GLU A 163 25.94 -21.55 6.45
N LYS A 164 25.34 -22.28 5.51
CA LYS A 164 24.16 -21.84 4.76
C LYS A 164 22.99 -21.51 5.69
N GLY A 165 22.74 -22.33 6.72
CA GLY A 165 21.67 -22.07 7.69
C GLY A 165 21.94 -20.82 8.54
N GLN A 166 23.19 -20.60 8.96
CA GLN A 166 23.58 -19.39 9.67
C GLN A 166 23.46 -18.14 8.78
N LEU A 167 23.93 -18.23 7.54
CA LEU A 167 23.84 -17.17 6.55
C LEU A 167 22.38 -16.84 6.21
N ALA A 168 21.52 -17.85 6.03
CA ALA A 168 20.09 -17.67 5.77
C ALA A 168 19.41 -16.91 6.90
N ARG A 169 19.67 -17.27 8.16
CA ARG A 169 19.12 -16.56 9.33
C ARG A 169 19.58 -15.10 9.38
N LYS A 170 20.85 -14.84 9.07
CA LYS A 170 21.39 -13.47 9.00
C LYS A 170 20.69 -12.68 7.91
N VAL A 171 20.70 -13.19 6.67
CA VAL A 171 20.09 -12.55 5.51
C VAL A 171 18.60 -12.29 5.74
N PHE A 172 17.86 -13.26 6.28
CA PHE A 172 16.44 -13.10 6.60
C PHE A 172 16.18 -11.97 7.59
N LYS A 173 16.97 -11.90 8.68
CA LYS A 173 16.85 -10.81 9.67
C LYS A 173 17.18 -9.46 9.05
N ASP A 174 18.23 -9.37 8.23
CA ASP A 174 18.65 -8.12 7.61
C ASP A 174 17.61 -7.63 6.59
N VAL A 175 17.14 -8.51 5.71
CA VAL A 175 16.06 -8.25 4.75
C VAL A 175 14.80 -7.79 5.49
N GLY A 176 14.41 -8.51 6.53
CA GLY A 176 13.23 -8.16 7.32
C GLY A 176 13.34 -6.77 7.97
N LYS A 177 14.51 -6.40 8.49
CA LYS A 177 14.77 -5.06 9.04
C LYS A 177 14.67 -3.97 7.96
N ILE A 178 15.29 -4.20 6.80
CA ILE A 178 15.30 -3.24 5.69
C ILE A 178 13.87 -3.03 5.19
N MET A 179 13.12 -4.11 4.91
CA MET A 179 11.75 -4.01 4.42
C MET A 179 10.81 -3.37 5.44
N LYS A 180 10.93 -3.71 6.74
CA LYS A 180 10.15 -3.05 7.80
C LYS A 180 10.44 -1.55 7.87
N ARG A 181 11.72 -1.15 7.84
CA ARG A 181 12.10 0.26 7.84
C ARG A 181 11.56 0.98 6.60
N SER A 182 11.71 0.38 5.42
CA SER A 182 11.22 0.93 4.16
C SER A 182 9.70 1.15 4.20
N ARG A 183 8.93 0.15 4.64
CA ARG A 183 7.46 0.27 4.75
C ARG A 183 7.04 1.26 5.82
N HIS A 184 7.73 1.32 6.95
CA HIS A 184 7.43 2.29 8.01
C HIS A 184 7.69 3.72 7.52
N ARG A 185 8.79 3.93 6.81
CA ARG A 185 9.14 5.22 6.22
C ARG A 185 8.14 5.63 5.14
N ASP A 186 7.76 4.71 4.28
CA ASP A 186 6.70 4.90 3.28
C ASP A 186 5.36 5.29 3.94
N PHE A 187 4.98 4.59 5.00
CA PHE A 187 3.82 4.94 5.81
C PHE A 187 3.92 6.36 6.36
N VAL A 188 5.03 6.71 7.03
CA VAL A 188 5.23 8.04 7.63
C VAL A 188 5.17 9.16 6.58
N HIS A 189 5.74 8.93 5.39
CA HIS A 189 5.72 9.94 4.31
C HIS A 189 4.35 10.14 3.68
N HIS A 190 3.51 9.10 3.63
CA HIS A 190 2.18 9.14 3.03
C HIS A 190 1.04 9.19 4.04
N PHE A 191 1.35 9.31 5.34
CA PHE A 191 0.36 9.25 6.39
C PHE A 191 -0.46 10.54 6.46
N GLY A 192 -1.78 10.37 6.66
CA GLY A 192 -2.68 11.46 7.02
C GLY A 192 -3.21 12.25 5.82
N SER A 193 -3.45 13.54 6.05
CA SER A 193 -4.03 14.49 5.08
C SER A 193 -3.57 15.92 5.38
N HIS A 194 -4.12 16.89 4.64
CA HIS A 194 -3.88 18.32 4.87
C HIS A 194 -4.19 18.79 6.31
N LEU A 195 -5.00 18.04 7.06
CA LEU A 195 -5.32 18.32 8.46
C LEU A 195 -4.19 17.93 9.42
N THR A 196 -3.36 16.97 9.03
CA THR A 196 -2.27 16.44 9.87
C THR A 196 -0.89 16.87 9.41
N ASP A 197 -0.75 17.51 8.23
CA ASP A 197 0.53 17.97 7.67
C ASP A 197 1.26 18.97 8.60
N THR A 198 0.53 19.71 9.43
CA THR A 198 1.09 20.67 10.40
C THR A 198 1.42 20.04 11.75
N PHE A 199 1.29 18.70 11.89
CA PHE A 199 1.56 18.01 13.14
C PHE A 199 3.01 18.23 13.60
N SER A 200 3.17 18.57 14.87
CA SER A 200 4.46 18.72 15.52
C SER A 200 4.40 18.17 16.94
N THR A 201 5.37 17.36 17.32
CA THR A 201 5.46 16.80 18.67
C THR A 201 5.59 17.88 19.74
N ALA A 202 6.16 19.04 19.40
CA ALA A 202 6.31 20.17 20.32
C ALA A 202 4.99 20.92 20.60
N SER A 203 3.92 20.61 19.88
CA SER A 203 2.60 21.23 20.06
C SER A 203 1.63 20.32 20.83
N ASP A 204 2.11 19.24 21.45
CA ASP A 204 1.27 18.30 22.18
C ASP A 204 0.69 18.95 23.46
N PRO A 205 -0.64 19.06 23.59
CA PRO A 205 -1.29 19.62 24.79
C PRO A 205 -0.95 18.86 26.08
N ALA A 206 -0.62 17.57 26.00
CA ALA A 206 -0.28 16.76 27.16
C ALA A 206 1.07 17.16 27.79
N GLU A 207 1.93 17.90 27.10
CA GLU A 207 3.16 18.44 27.68
C GLU A 207 2.88 19.59 28.68
N GLN A 208 1.76 20.29 28.52
CA GLN A 208 1.38 21.44 29.34
C GLN A 208 0.36 21.08 30.44
N ASP A 209 -0.46 20.06 30.21
CA ASP A 209 -1.50 19.60 31.15
C ASP A 209 -1.12 18.27 31.81
N GLU A 210 -0.71 18.33 33.08
CA GLU A 210 -0.36 17.14 33.87
C GLU A 210 -1.55 16.19 34.12
N ALA A 211 -2.78 16.70 34.19
CA ALA A 211 -3.96 15.86 34.40
C ALA A 211 -4.23 15.02 33.16
N LEU A 212 -4.19 15.66 31.98
CA LEU A 212 -4.28 14.99 30.70
C LEU A 212 -3.17 13.94 30.54
N LEU A 213 -1.91 14.29 30.85
CA LEU A 213 -0.78 13.37 30.78
C LEU A 213 -0.98 12.11 31.64
N LYS A 214 -1.45 12.28 32.88
CA LYS A 214 -1.74 11.14 33.78
C LYS A 214 -2.84 10.24 33.21
N THR A 215 -3.92 10.81 32.70
CA THR A 215 -5.00 10.04 32.07
C THR A 215 -4.50 9.27 30.84
N LEU A 216 -3.65 9.88 30.00
CA LEU A 216 -3.05 9.20 28.85
C LEU A 216 -2.11 8.06 29.27
N GLN A 217 -1.34 8.22 30.35
CA GLN A 217 -0.49 7.16 30.89
C GLN A 217 -1.31 5.98 31.44
N GLU A 218 -2.41 6.25 32.13
CA GLU A 218 -3.35 5.22 32.60
C GLU A 218 -4.01 4.49 31.42
N SER A 219 -4.46 5.25 30.42
CA SER A 219 -5.04 4.71 29.18
C SER A 219 -4.05 3.82 28.42
N LEU A 220 -2.78 4.23 28.32
CA LEU A 220 -1.71 3.43 27.71
C LEU A 220 -1.53 2.10 28.44
N ARG A 221 -1.42 2.14 29.78
CA ARG A 221 -1.28 0.93 30.61
C ARG A 221 -2.47 -0.02 30.44
N GLU A 222 -3.68 0.52 30.38
CA GLU A 222 -4.88 -0.28 30.15
C GLU A 222 -4.90 -0.89 28.74
N GLY A 223 -4.52 -0.12 27.71
CA GLY A 223 -4.41 -0.57 26.33
C GLY A 223 -3.40 -1.71 26.16
N GLU A 224 -2.22 -1.59 26.74
CA GLU A 224 -1.20 -2.65 26.75
C GLU A 224 -1.72 -3.93 27.40
N LYS A 225 -2.39 -3.81 28.55
CA LYS A 225 -2.99 -4.95 29.24
C LYS A 225 -4.06 -5.64 28.37
N LYS A 226 -4.93 -4.87 27.71
CA LYS A 226 -5.97 -5.42 26.81
C LYS A 226 -5.36 -6.13 25.61
N MET A 227 -4.33 -5.54 24.98
CA MET A 227 -3.64 -6.16 23.85
C MET A 227 -2.97 -7.47 24.26
N GLN A 228 -2.27 -7.50 25.39
CA GLN A 228 -1.65 -8.72 25.91
C GLN A 228 -2.69 -9.80 26.25
N ALA A 229 -3.83 -9.41 26.84
CA ALA A 229 -4.90 -10.35 27.18
C ALA A 229 -5.46 -11.07 25.95
N VAL A 230 -5.65 -10.35 24.83
CA VAL A 230 -6.11 -10.96 23.57
C VAL A 230 -5.06 -11.94 23.02
N VAL A 231 -3.77 -11.56 23.01
CA VAL A 231 -2.70 -12.44 22.55
C VAL A 231 -2.66 -13.74 23.37
N GLU A 232 -2.73 -13.62 24.70
CA GLU A 232 -2.74 -14.77 25.62
C GLU A 232 -3.98 -15.65 25.43
N GLU A 233 -5.16 -15.05 25.27
CA GLU A 233 -6.41 -15.76 25.02
C GLU A 233 -6.31 -16.65 23.77
N PHE A 234 -5.75 -16.13 22.68
CA PHE A 234 -5.57 -16.89 21.45
C PHE A 234 -4.43 -17.93 21.55
N ALA A 235 -3.37 -17.66 22.31
CA ALA A 235 -2.33 -18.66 22.59
C ALA A 235 -2.89 -19.87 23.35
N VAL A 236 -3.63 -19.64 24.43
CA VAL A 236 -4.28 -20.69 25.24
C VAL A 236 -5.33 -21.45 24.41
N ARG A 237 -6.09 -20.77 23.54
CA ARG A 237 -7.03 -21.44 22.62
C ARG A 237 -6.31 -22.38 21.66
N GLN A 238 -5.18 -21.95 21.11
CA GLN A 238 -4.37 -22.78 20.22
C GLN A 238 -3.83 -24.02 20.93
N GLU A 239 -3.35 -23.89 22.17
CA GLU A 239 -2.90 -25.02 22.99
C GLU A 239 -4.03 -26.03 23.23
N LYS A 240 -5.21 -25.55 23.66
CA LYS A 240 -6.38 -26.42 23.90
C LYS A 240 -6.80 -27.20 22.66
N LEU A 241 -6.77 -26.58 21.48
CA LEU A 241 -7.06 -27.27 20.21
C LEU A 241 -6.03 -28.35 19.86
N GLN A 242 -4.76 -28.13 20.22
CA GLN A 242 -3.70 -29.13 20.02
C GLN A 242 -3.83 -30.30 21.01
N GLU A 243 -4.26 -30.04 22.23
CA GLU A 243 -4.54 -31.07 23.24
C GLU A 243 -5.73 -31.96 22.86
N THR A 244 -6.82 -31.38 22.36
CA THR A 244 -8.01 -32.13 21.94
C THR A 244 -7.79 -32.92 20.64
N SER A 245 -7.02 -32.38 19.69
CA SER A 245 -6.64 -33.10 18.46
C SER A 245 -5.58 -34.19 18.70
N GLY A 246 -4.68 -34.00 19.67
CA GLY A 246 -3.75 -35.03 20.11
C GLY A 246 -4.42 -36.21 20.84
N GLN A 247 -5.55 -35.98 21.51
CA GLN A 247 -6.35 -37.03 22.16
C GLN A 247 -7.18 -37.87 21.18
N GLN A 248 -7.52 -37.35 20.00
CA GLN A 248 -8.21 -38.13 18.95
C GLN A 248 -7.29 -39.11 18.19
N SER A 249 -5.97 -39.09 18.43
CA SER A 249 -5.03 -39.97 17.73
C SER A 249 -4.63 -41.23 18.54
N LEU A 250 -5.26 -41.50 19.68
CA LEU A 250 -4.98 -42.66 20.55
C LEU A 250 -6.20 -43.56 20.85
N GLU A 251 -7.35 -43.36 20.21
CA GLU A 251 -8.43 -44.35 20.19
C GLU A 251 -8.71 -44.78 18.75
N GLY A 252 -8.70 -46.10 18.56
CA GLY A 252 -8.53 -46.75 17.27
C GLY A 252 -9.68 -46.53 16.28
N ASP A 253 -9.30 -46.70 15.01
CA ASP A 253 -10.03 -47.48 14.00
C ASP A 253 -11.51 -47.76 14.30
N SER A 254 -12.38 -46.87 13.83
CA SER A 254 -13.56 -47.30 13.08
C SER A 254 -13.97 -46.20 12.10
N CYS A 255 -13.76 -46.48 10.82
CA CYS A 255 -14.46 -45.80 9.74
C CYS A 255 -15.98 -45.95 9.95
N SER A 256 -16.67 -44.85 10.22
CA SER A 256 -18.09 -44.73 9.92
C SER A 256 -18.30 -43.40 9.21
N ALA A 257 -18.39 -43.49 7.89
CA ALA A 257 -19.00 -42.46 7.08
C ALA A 257 -20.44 -42.26 7.59
N ASN A 258 -20.76 -41.04 8.01
CA ASN A 258 -22.13 -40.54 7.97
C ASN A 258 -22.06 -39.22 7.22
N GLU A 259 -22.49 -39.30 5.96
CA GLU A 259 -22.97 -38.18 5.17
C GLU A 259 -24.28 -37.73 5.82
N GLU A 260 -24.33 -36.51 6.34
CA GLU A 260 -25.59 -35.80 6.59
C GLU A 260 -25.46 -34.51 5.80
N GLU A 261 -26.16 -34.49 4.67
CA GLU A 261 -26.42 -33.33 3.82
C GLU A 261 -27.46 -32.45 4.54
N ASP A 262 -27.10 -31.24 4.93
CA ASP A 262 -28.07 -30.23 5.35
C ASP A 262 -28.60 -29.50 4.10
N GLU A 263 -29.78 -29.92 3.64
CA GLU A 263 -30.66 -29.14 2.79
C GLU A 263 -31.41 -28.11 3.63
N GLU A 264 -31.13 -26.82 3.43
CA GLU A 264 -32.10 -25.76 3.71
C GLU A 264 -32.08 -24.76 2.55
N ASP A 265 -33.12 -24.80 1.71
CA ASP A 265 -33.45 -23.67 0.84
C ASP A 265 -34.98 -23.46 0.71
N GLU A 266 -35.33 -22.21 0.99
CA GLU A 266 -36.40 -21.37 0.46
C GLU A 266 -37.90 -21.67 0.77
N GLU A 267 -38.48 -20.87 1.67
CA GLU A 267 -39.90 -20.51 1.61
C GLU A 267 -40.12 -19.30 0.68
N GLU A 268 -40.88 -19.52 -0.40
CA GLU A 268 -41.38 -18.52 -1.33
C GLU A 268 -42.36 -17.52 -0.66
N GLY A 269 -41.96 -16.24 -0.63
CA GLY A 269 -42.87 -15.11 -0.43
C GLY A 269 -43.47 -14.65 -1.76
N LYS A 270 -44.76 -14.93 -1.97
CA LYS A 270 -45.55 -14.58 -3.15
C LYS A 270 -45.54 -13.08 -3.51
N GLU A 271 -45.29 -12.81 -4.79
CA GLU A 271 -45.48 -11.52 -5.45
C GLU A 271 -46.94 -11.07 -5.47
N GLY A 272 -47.14 -9.78 -5.19
CA GLY A 272 -48.37 -9.03 -5.43
C GLY A 272 -48.10 -7.86 -6.37
N ASP A 273 -48.65 -7.97 -7.58
CA ASP A 273 -48.71 -7.02 -8.69
C ASP A 273 -49.10 -5.58 -8.27
N GLY A 274 -48.43 -4.58 -8.85
CA GLY A 274 -48.54 -3.18 -8.48
C GLY A 274 -47.96 -2.19 -9.50
N ARG A 275 -48.50 -2.24 -10.72
CA ARG A 275 -48.35 -1.27 -11.82
C ARG A 275 -48.48 0.21 -11.39
N PHE A 276 -47.54 1.07 -11.80
CA PHE A 276 -47.73 2.51 -12.05
C PHE A 276 -46.60 3.01 -12.98
N VAL A 277 -46.87 3.27 -14.28
CA VAL A 277 -47.11 4.60 -14.90
C VAL A 277 -46.14 5.68 -14.44
#